data_AF-A0AAV3RNR9-F1
#
_entry.id   AF-A0AAV3RNR9-F1
#
_cell.length_a   1.000
_cell.length_b   1.000
_cell.length_c   1.000
_cell.angle_alpha   90.00
_cell.angle_beta   90.00
_cell.angle_gamma   90.00
#
_symmetry.space_group_name_H-M   'P 1'
#
loop_
_entity.id
_entity.type
_entity.pdbx_description
1 polymer ?
#
loop_
_entity_poly.entity_id
_entity_poly.type
_entity_poly.pdbx_seq_one_letter_code
_entity_poly.pdbx_strand_id
1 'polypeptide(L)'
;MNICSIWSKLVREEKVRCEVCGEQISSSDVVHCYHSCNFFLHQVCAKRPREITHLMHPLRLTKRPAGYSCDSCRQLYDYGSAYNCRQCDFDLHILCALPSENEHIHHHPLTFQRRMASFVCNFCRVEDKDQSYLYYKCPF
;
A
#
# COMPACT_ATOMS: atom_id res chain seq x y z
N MET A 1 33.06 16.91 15.42
CA MET A 1 31.58 16.84 15.58
C MET A 1 31.07 15.87 14.54
N ASN A 2 30.29 14.86 14.95
CA ASN A 2 29.89 13.77 14.04
C ASN A 2 28.79 14.22 13.10
N ILE A 3 28.87 13.80 11.85
CA ILE A 3 27.88 14.08 10.80
C ILE A 3 26.47 13.70 11.28
N CYS A 4 26.33 12.57 11.99
CA CYS A 4 25.09 12.10 12.61
C CYS A 4 24.40 13.11 13.57
N SER A 5 25.18 13.93 14.29
CA SER A 5 24.64 14.89 15.28
C SER A 5 24.09 16.18 14.66
N ILE A 6 24.44 16.49 13.42
CA ILE A 6 23.94 17.67 12.70
C ILE A 6 22.58 17.35 12.06
N TRP A 7 22.41 16.15 11.52
CA TRP A 7 21.14 15.71 10.89
C TRP A 7 20.02 15.49 11.88
N SER A 8 20.32 15.00 13.07
CA SER A 8 19.34 14.81 14.14
C SER A 8 18.77 16.15 14.66
N LYS A 9 19.51 17.26 14.54
CA LYS A 9 19.01 18.61 14.76
C LYS A 9 18.18 19.14 13.57
N LEU A 10 18.70 19.05 12.34
CA LEU A 10 17.99 19.48 11.13
C LEU A 10 16.62 18.79 10.96
N VAL A 11 16.53 17.47 11.17
CA VAL A 11 15.26 16.73 11.08
C VAL A 11 14.26 17.12 12.18
N ARG A 12 14.73 17.61 13.33
CA ARG A 12 13.85 18.10 14.42
C ARG A 12 13.38 19.53 14.21
N GLU A 13 14.19 20.38 13.57
CA GLU A 13 13.92 21.80 13.39
C GLU A 13 13.23 22.10 12.05
N GLU A 14 13.55 21.36 11.00
CA GLU A 14 12.89 21.41 9.69
C GLU A 14 11.99 20.18 9.55
N LYS A 15 10.70 20.36 9.24
CA LYS A 15 9.73 19.26 9.06
C LYS A 15 10.03 18.45 7.79
N VAL A 16 11.11 17.68 7.79
CA VAL A 16 11.57 16.89 6.65
C VAL A 16 10.54 15.80 6.33
N ARG A 17 10.18 15.67 5.06
CA ARG A 17 9.27 14.63 4.55
C ARG A 17 10.02 13.59 3.73
N CYS A 18 9.53 12.38 3.77
CA CYS A 18 10.03 11.28 2.96
C CYS A 18 9.62 11.45 1.50
N GLU A 19 10.55 11.34 0.56
CA GLU A 19 10.23 11.49 -0.86
C GLU A 19 9.33 10.36 -1.40
N VAL A 20 9.38 9.19 -0.77
CA VAL A 20 8.61 8.01 -1.20
C VAL A 20 7.18 8.11 -0.69
N CYS A 21 6.95 8.14 0.63
CA CYS A 21 5.59 8.16 1.17
C CYS A 21 5.06 9.57 1.47
N GLY A 22 5.88 10.62 1.37
CA GLY A 22 5.52 12.01 1.69
C GLY A 22 5.22 12.32 3.15
N GLU A 23 5.20 11.32 4.02
CA GLU A 23 5.04 11.50 5.46
C GLU A 23 6.28 12.12 6.12
N GLN A 24 6.08 12.76 7.27
CA GLN A 24 7.16 13.36 8.04
C GLN A 24 8.15 12.30 8.53
N ILE A 25 9.44 12.61 8.45
CA ILE A 25 10.53 11.76 8.94
C ILE A 25 10.83 12.14 10.40
N SER A 26 10.84 11.13 11.26
CA SER A 26 11.35 11.25 12.62
C SER A 26 12.89 11.25 12.60
N SER A 27 13.53 11.88 13.60
CA SER A 27 15.00 11.93 13.66
C SER A 27 15.68 10.55 13.77
N SER A 28 14.94 9.50 14.16
CA SER A 28 15.46 8.13 14.32
C SER A 28 15.40 7.30 13.04
N ASP A 29 14.57 7.67 12.06
CA ASP A 29 14.21 6.78 10.94
C ASP A 29 14.73 7.30 9.58
N VAL A 30 15.69 8.22 9.58
CA VAL A 30 16.16 8.92 8.37
C VAL A 30 17.30 8.19 7.66
N VAL A 31 17.14 8.00 6.35
CA VAL A 31 18.22 7.71 5.41
C VAL A 31 18.40 8.91 4.50
N HIS A 32 19.60 9.47 4.50
CA HIS A 32 19.98 10.59 3.63
C HIS A 32 20.84 10.10 2.47
N CYS A 33 20.44 10.42 1.24
CA CYS A 33 21.25 10.11 0.06
C CYS A 33 22.21 11.25 -0.25
N TYR A 34 23.49 11.08 0.10
CA TYR A 34 24.53 12.10 -0.07
C TYR A 34 25.07 12.27 -1.50
N HIS A 35 24.83 11.31 -2.39
CA HIS A 35 25.45 11.31 -3.72
C HIS A 35 24.58 11.99 -4.78
N SER A 36 24.53 13.33 -4.77
CA SER A 36 23.86 14.19 -5.78
C SER A 36 22.32 14.18 -5.78
N CYS A 37 21.70 13.53 -4.80
CA CYS A 37 20.27 13.25 -4.80
C CYS A 37 19.43 14.18 -3.90
N ASN A 38 20.03 14.81 -2.88
CA ASN A 38 19.42 15.77 -1.94
C ASN A 38 17.96 15.44 -1.53
N PHE A 39 17.67 14.18 -1.23
CA PHE A 39 16.37 13.74 -0.72
C PHE A 39 16.51 12.90 0.55
N PHE A 40 15.43 12.86 1.32
CA PHE A 40 15.33 12.09 2.57
C PHE A 40 14.30 10.99 2.42
N LEU A 41 14.60 9.81 2.99
CA LEU A 41 13.72 8.66 3.00
C LEU A 41 13.61 8.08 4.41
N HIS A 42 12.46 7.49 4.75
CA HIS A 42 12.45 6.53 5.85
C HIS A 42 13.32 5.31 5.49
N GLN A 43 13.97 4.70 6.47
CA GLN A 43 14.77 3.49 6.24
C GLN A 43 13.94 2.35 5.60
N VAL A 44 12.67 2.21 6.02
CA VAL A 44 11.74 1.24 5.43
C VAL A 44 11.40 1.61 3.98
N CYS A 45 11.14 2.88 3.71
CA CYS A 45 10.87 3.38 2.36
C CYS A 45 12.06 3.20 1.42
N ALA A 46 13.29 3.33 1.92
CA ALA A 46 14.51 3.08 1.16
C ALA A 46 14.70 1.60 0.77
N LYS A 47 14.13 0.66 1.55
CA LYS A 47 14.17 -0.78 1.29
C LYS A 47 13.03 -1.28 0.42
N ARG A 48 12.06 -0.44 0.04
CA ARG A 48 10.92 -0.88 -0.79
C ARG A 48 11.40 -1.29 -2.19
N PRO A 49 10.84 -2.38 -2.76
CA PRO A 49 11.22 -2.84 -4.09
C PRO A 49 10.87 -1.78 -5.13
N ARG A 50 11.79 -1.49 -6.05
CA ARG A 50 11.55 -0.52 -7.13
C ARG A 50 10.58 -1.03 -8.19
N GLU A 51 10.49 -2.35 -8.34
CA GLU A 51 9.65 -3.03 -9.30
C GLU A 51 8.95 -4.19 -8.60
N ILE A 52 7.65 -4.33 -8.82
CA ILE A 52 6.81 -5.39 -8.28
C ILE A 52 5.85 -5.87 -9.37
N THR A 53 5.24 -7.03 -9.17
CA THR A 53 4.10 -7.46 -9.98
C THR A 53 2.87 -7.55 -9.10
N HIS A 54 1.81 -6.82 -9.46
CA HIS A 54 0.54 -6.80 -8.73
C HIS A 54 -0.62 -7.04 -9.69
N LEU A 55 -1.42 -8.08 -9.45
CA LEU A 55 -2.55 -8.46 -10.33
C LEU A 55 -2.19 -8.52 -11.82
N MET A 56 -1.03 -9.13 -12.13
CA MET A 56 -0.47 -9.22 -13.50
C MET A 56 0.04 -7.91 -14.10
N HIS A 57 -0.04 -6.79 -13.38
CA HIS A 57 0.59 -5.54 -13.79
C HIS A 57 2.04 -5.50 -13.29
N PRO A 58 3.04 -5.36 -14.19
CA PRO A 58 4.39 -4.96 -13.79
C PRO A 58 4.34 -3.49 -13.39
N LEU A 59 4.54 -3.23 -12.09
CA LEU A 59 4.51 -1.88 -11.52
C LEU A 59 5.90 -1.41 -11.16
N ARG A 60 6.14 -0.12 -11.36
CA ARG A 60 7.38 0.54 -10.97
C ARG A 60 7.09 1.67 -10.00
N LEU A 61 7.93 1.80 -8.98
CA LEU A 61 7.88 2.92 -8.06
C LEU A 61 8.41 4.17 -8.77
N THR A 62 7.53 5.14 -9.02
CA THR A 62 7.90 6.42 -9.63
C THR A 62 7.23 7.58 -8.89
N LYS A 63 7.81 8.78 -9.02
CA LYS A 63 7.12 10.00 -8.57
C LYS A 63 5.89 10.22 -9.45
N ARG A 64 4.73 10.43 -8.83
CA ARG A 64 3.52 10.83 -9.54
C ARG A 64 3.14 12.26 -9.16
N PRO A 65 2.56 13.05 -10.08
CA PRO A 65 1.97 14.34 -9.73
C PRO A 65 0.90 14.19 -8.65
N ALA A 66 0.67 15.25 -7.90
CA ALA A 66 -0.44 15.31 -6.94
C ALA A 66 -1.78 15.05 -7.63
N GLY A 67 -2.69 14.36 -6.94
CA GLY A 67 -4.05 14.11 -7.41
C GLY A 67 -4.22 12.87 -8.28
N TYR A 68 -3.28 11.92 -8.25
CA TYR A 68 -3.52 10.60 -8.84
C TYR A 68 -4.50 9.80 -7.99
N SER A 69 -5.28 8.93 -8.64
CA SER A 69 -6.22 8.02 -7.97
C SER A 69 -5.62 6.64 -7.83
N CYS A 70 -5.75 6.03 -6.66
CA CYS A 70 -5.38 4.64 -6.46
C CYS A 70 -6.46 3.69 -6.98
N ASP A 71 -6.12 2.77 -7.89
CA ASP A 71 -7.07 1.81 -8.46
C ASP A 71 -7.62 0.79 -7.45
N SER A 72 -6.88 0.57 -6.36
CA SER A 72 -7.29 -0.35 -5.29
C SER A 72 -8.28 0.30 -4.32
N CYS A 73 -7.92 1.43 -3.69
CA CYS A 73 -8.75 2.05 -2.65
C CYS A 73 -9.60 3.25 -3.14
N ARG A 74 -9.43 3.67 -4.41
CA ARG A 74 -10.16 4.78 -5.06
C ARG A 74 -9.99 6.16 -4.39
N GLN A 75 -9.04 6.29 -3.47
CA GLN A 75 -8.70 7.55 -2.84
C GLN A 75 -7.62 8.28 -3.66
N LEU A 76 -7.62 9.60 -3.56
CA LEU A 76 -6.60 10.46 -4.16
C LEU A 76 -5.40 10.56 -3.23
N TYR A 77 -4.21 10.71 -3.81
CA TYR A 77 -3.01 11.04 -3.06
C TYR A 77 -2.39 12.35 -3.55
N ASP A 78 -2.11 13.23 -2.59
CA ASP A 78 -1.69 14.60 -2.90
C ASP A 78 -0.16 14.76 -2.98
N TYR A 79 0.64 13.73 -2.65
CA TYR A 79 2.09 13.84 -2.58
C TYR A 79 2.84 12.51 -2.69
N GLY A 80 4.10 12.52 -3.13
CA GLY A 80 4.99 11.36 -3.05
C GLY A 80 5.01 10.44 -4.29
N SER A 81 5.46 9.21 -4.08
CA SER A 81 5.61 8.20 -5.14
C SER A 81 4.42 7.24 -5.18
N ALA A 82 4.23 6.59 -6.32
CA ALA A 82 3.22 5.55 -6.55
C ALA A 82 3.84 4.34 -7.24
N TYR A 83 3.22 3.18 -7.10
CA TYR A 83 3.49 2.06 -7.99
C TYR A 83 2.59 2.18 -9.20
N ASN A 84 3.17 2.46 -10.37
CA ASN A 84 2.42 2.65 -11.59
C ASN A 84 2.81 1.62 -12.65
N CYS A 85 1.84 1.17 -13.43
CA CYS A 85 2.11 0.40 -14.63
C CYS A 85 2.57 1.35 -15.75
N ARG A 86 3.52 0.90 -16.58
CA ARG A 86 3.95 1.66 -17.76
C ARG A 86 3.10 1.36 -19.00
N GLN A 87 2.40 0.23 -18.99
CA GLN A 87 1.64 -0.26 -20.13
C GLN A 87 0.16 0.17 -20.09
N CYS A 88 -0.33 0.55 -18.91
CA CYS A 88 -1.68 1.05 -18.71
C CYS A 88 -1.67 2.10 -17.59
N ASP A 89 -2.77 2.84 -17.47
CA ASP A 89 -2.96 3.85 -16.43
C ASP A 89 -3.45 3.20 -15.13
N PHE A 90 -2.64 2.28 -14.59
CA PHE A 90 -2.92 1.60 -13.33
C PHE A 90 -1.94 2.08 -12.27
N ASP A 91 -2.47 2.71 -11.23
CA ASP A 91 -1.73 3.35 -10.14
C ASP A 91 -2.16 2.82 -8.78
N LEU A 92 -1.19 2.52 -7.93
CA LEU A 92 -1.43 2.15 -6.55
C LEU A 92 -0.63 3.04 -5.61
N HIS A 93 -1.27 3.43 -4.51
CA HIS A 93 -0.52 3.90 -3.35
C HIS A 93 0.53 2.86 -2.96
N ILE A 94 1.65 3.34 -2.43
CA ILE A 94 2.76 2.48 -2.01
C ILE A 94 2.31 1.45 -0.97
N LEU A 95 1.37 1.83 -0.09
CA LEU A 95 0.76 0.92 0.88
C LEU A 95 -0.29 -0.02 0.27
N CYS A 96 -1.00 0.40 -0.77
CA CYS A 96 -1.99 -0.46 -1.44
C CYS A 96 -1.35 -1.51 -2.35
N ALA A 97 -0.09 -1.32 -2.74
CA ALA A 97 0.62 -2.23 -3.65
C ALA A 97 1.42 -3.33 -2.94
N LEU A 98 1.73 -3.13 -1.65
CA LEU A 98 2.50 -4.10 -0.86
C LEU A 98 1.56 -4.81 0.11
N PRO A 99 1.59 -6.15 0.19
CA PRO A 99 0.87 -6.88 1.24
C PRO A 99 1.29 -6.34 2.61
N SER A 100 0.32 -6.01 3.47
CA SER A 100 0.63 -5.87 4.88
C SER A 100 1.00 -7.24 5.44
N GLU A 101 1.83 -7.30 6.48
CA GLU A 101 2.28 -8.58 7.09
C GLU A 101 1.10 -9.44 7.60
N ASN A 102 -0.11 -8.90 7.65
CA ASN A 102 -1.33 -9.56 8.11
C ASN A 102 -2.44 -9.70 7.05
N GLU A 103 -2.22 -9.28 5.80
CA GLU A 103 -3.20 -9.41 4.73
C GLU A 103 -2.80 -10.50 3.74
N HIS A 104 -3.58 -11.57 3.72
CA HIS A 104 -3.52 -12.56 2.65
C HIS A 104 -4.12 -11.95 1.38
N ILE A 105 -3.25 -11.57 0.43
CA ILE A 105 -3.69 -11.20 -0.91
C ILE A 105 -4.13 -12.48 -1.64
N HIS A 106 -5.43 -12.59 -1.95
CA HIS A 106 -5.98 -13.71 -2.71
C HIS A 106 -5.65 -13.57 -4.22
N HIS A 107 -4.57 -14.21 -4.65
CA HIS A 107 -4.17 -14.28 -6.07
C HIS A 107 -4.76 -15.51 -6.77
N HIS A 108 -6.08 -15.67 -6.76
CA HIS A 108 -6.76 -16.71 -7.53
C HIS A 108 -8.16 -16.26 -7.96
N PRO A 109 -8.63 -16.65 -9.15
CA PRO A 109 -9.99 -16.39 -9.59
C PRO A 109 -10.98 -16.84 -8.51
N LEU A 110 -11.93 -15.97 -8.17
CA LEU A 110 -13.01 -16.32 -7.26
C LEU A 110 -13.92 -17.31 -8.00
N THR A 111 -13.88 -18.57 -7.61
CA THR A 111 -14.82 -19.57 -8.14
C THR A 111 -16.19 -19.34 -7.51
N PHE A 112 -17.16 -18.97 -8.34
CA PHE A 112 -18.55 -18.84 -7.93
C PHE A 112 -19.11 -20.20 -7.55
N GLN A 113 -19.34 -20.42 -6.26
CA GLN A 113 -19.99 -21.64 -5.78
C GLN A 113 -21.33 -21.29 -5.14
N ARG A 114 -22.41 -21.65 -5.83
CA ARG A 114 -23.77 -21.61 -5.29
C ARG A 114 -23.88 -22.66 -4.18
N ARG A 115 -24.13 -22.23 -2.95
CA ARG A 115 -24.42 -23.12 -1.81
C ARG A 115 -25.73 -22.71 -1.17
N MET A 116 -26.51 -23.69 -0.74
CA MET A 116 -27.65 -23.40 0.14
C MET A 116 -27.08 -22.99 1.50
N ALA A 117 -27.49 -21.83 1.99
CA ALA A 117 -27.20 -21.39 3.34
C ALA A 117 -28.52 -21.32 4.11
N SER A 118 -28.52 -21.86 5.33
CA SER A 118 -29.57 -21.58 6.29
C SER A 118 -29.18 -20.35 7.11
N PHE A 119 -30.12 -19.45 7.30
CA PHE A 119 -29.98 -18.33 8.22
C PHE A 119 -31.14 -18.34 9.19
N VAL A 120 -30.83 -18.06 10.44
CA VAL A 120 -31.82 -17.95 11.51
C VAL A 120 -31.99 -16.48 11.79
N CYS A 121 -33.22 -15.98 11.69
CA CYS A 121 -33.48 -14.59 12.04
C CYS A 121 -33.23 -14.38 13.54
N ASN A 122 -32.36 -13.44 13.88
CA ASN A 122 -31.99 -13.15 15.28
C ASN A 122 -33.20 -12.67 16.12
N PHE A 123 -34.23 -12.12 15.48
CA PHE A 123 -35.42 -11.60 16.15
C PHE A 123 -36.51 -12.67 16.31
N CYS A 124 -36.96 -13.27 15.20
CA CYS A 124 -38.08 -14.22 15.23
C CYS A 124 -37.67 -15.69 15.36
N ARG A 125 -36.36 -16.00 15.32
CA ARG A 125 -35.78 -17.36 15.42
C ARG A 125 -36.25 -18.36 14.36
N VAL A 126 -36.91 -17.90 13.31
CA VAL A 126 -37.29 -18.73 12.16
C VAL A 126 -36.03 -19.00 11.32
N GLU A 127 -35.84 -20.27 10.96
CA GLU A 127 -34.84 -20.69 9.99
C GLU A 127 -35.42 -20.52 8.58
N ASP A 128 -34.65 -19.86 7.72
CA ASP A 128 -34.94 -19.77 6.29
C ASP A 128 -33.72 -20.24 5.50
N LYS A 129 -33.99 -20.84 4.33
CA LYS A 129 -33.00 -21.49 3.48
C LYS A 129 -33.01 -20.82 2.12
N ASP A 130 -32.01 -19.99 1.86
CA ASP A 130 -31.85 -19.35 0.55
C ASP A 130 -30.51 -19.73 -0.08
N GLN A 131 -30.43 -19.46 -1.38
CA GLN A 131 -29.23 -19.60 -2.17
C GLN A 131 -28.33 -18.41 -1.88
N SER A 132 -27.41 -18.59 -0.93
CA SER A 132 -26.41 -17.57 -0.64
C SER A 132 -25.17 -17.75 -1.52
N TYR A 133 -24.58 -16.63 -1.92
CA TYR A 133 -23.28 -16.59 -2.54
C TYR A 133 -22.23 -16.41 -1.45
N LEU A 134 -21.59 -17.50 -1.06
CA LEU A 134 -20.43 -17.43 -0.17
C LEU A 134 -19.17 -17.31 -1.03
N TYR A 135 -18.45 -16.21 -0.82
CA TYR A 135 -17.07 -16.09 -1.28
C TYR A 135 -16.14 -16.73 -0.23
N TYR A 136 -15.01 -17.24 -0.72
CA TYR A 136 -13.90 -17.89 0.00
C TYR A 136 -14.04 -19.39 0.28
N LYS A 137 -13.18 -20.14 -0.44
CA LYS A 137 -12.52 -21.32 0.12
C LYS A 137 -11.07 -21.37 -0.39
N CYS A 138 -10.11 -21.13 0.50
CA CYS A 138 -8.73 -21.58 0.30
C CYS A 138 -8.58 -22.96 0.94
N PRO A 139 -8.21 -24.00 0.18
CA PRO A 139 -7.81 -25.31 0.68
C PRO A 139 -6.28 -25.43 0.60
N PHE A 140 -5.55 -24.84 1.54
CA PHE A 140 -4.16 -25.18 1.80
C PHE A 140 -3.97 -25.22 3.31
#